data_AF-A0A7W6TSX1-F1
#
_entry.id   AF-A0A7W6TSX1-F1
#
_cell.length_a   1.000
_cell.length_b   1.000
_cell.length_c   1.000
_cell.angle_alpha   90.00
_cell.angle_beta   90.00
_cell.angle_gamma   90.00
#
_symmetry.space_group_name_H-M   'P 1'
#
loop_
_entity.id
_entity.type
_entity.pdbx_description
1 polymer ?
#
loop_
_entity_poly.entity_id
_entity_poly.type
_entity_poly.pdbx_seq_one_letter_code
_entity_poly.pdbx_strand_id
1 'polypeptide(L)' 'MSALANLIVQKEQLLARLEAHPGPNERAEIQALLAKIETALKLLEPEGTPLTSGK' A
#
# COMPACT_ATOMS: atom_id res chain seq x y z
N MET A 1 -2.72 6.99 16.29
CA MET A 1 -2.56 6.80 14.83
C MET A 1 -3.81 6.13 14.29
N SER A 2 -4.30 6.50 13.10
CA SER A 2 -5.45 5.85 12.47
C SER A 2 -5.04 4.57 11.74
N ALA A 3 -5.97 3.63 11.56
CA ALA A 3 -5.72 2.41 10.79
C ALA A 3 -5.26 2.72 9.36
N LEU A 4 -5.84 3.75 8.74
CA LEU A 4 -5.43 4.26 7.43
C LEU A 4 -3.97 4.73 7.43
N ALA A 5 -3.58 5.58 8.39
CA ALA A 5 -2.20 6.08 8.48
C ALA A 5 -1.19 4.94 8.66
N ASN A 6 -1.52 3.94 9.48
CA ASN A 6 -0.65 2.77 9.66
C ASN A 6 -0.47 1.95 8.38
N LEU A 7 -1.51 1.83 7.54
CA LEU A 7 -1.42 1.11 6.27
C LEU A 7 -0.61 1.89 5.23
N ILE A 8 -0.74 3.22 5.20
CA ILE A 8 0.07 4.08 4.32
C ILE A 8 1.56 3.97 4.67
N VAL A 9 1.92 4.08 5.96
CA VAL A 9 3.32 3.95 6.41
C VAL A 9 3.88 2.57 6.08
N GLN A 10 3.10 1.50 6.27
CA GLN A 10 3.53 0.15 5.89
C GLN A 10 3.73 -0.01 4.38
N LYS A 11 2.87 0.59 3.55
CA LYS A 11 3.02 0.59 2.10
C LYS A 11 4.31 1.28 1.67
N GLU A 12 4.60 2.46 2.21
CA GLU A 12 5.83 3.22 1.91
C GLU A 12 7.10 2.45 2.28
N GLN A 13 7.12 1.79 3.45
CA GLN A 13 8.26 0.96 3.87
C GLN A 13 8.50 -0.23 2.94
N LEU A 14 7.43 -0.88 2.48
CA LEU A 14 7.52 -2.00 1.54
C LEU A 14 7.98 -1.55 0.14
N LEU A 15 7.54 -0.37 -0.31
CA LEU A 15 8.01 0.22 -1.57
C LEU A 15 9.51 0.54 -1.50
N ALA A 16 9.98 1.16 -0.41
CA ALA A 16 11.41 1.42 -0.20
C ALA A 16 12.23 0.12 -0.20
N ARG A 17 11.68 -0.97 0.36
CA ARG A 17 12.32 -2.30 0.29
C ARG A 17 12.38 -2.86 -1.13
N LEU A 18 11.41 -2.59 -2.00
CA LEU A 18 11.47 -2.98 -3.42
C LEU A 18 12.54 -2.18 -4.19
N GLU A 19 12.68 -0.90 -3.88
CA GLU A 19 13.71 -0.04 -4.47
C GLU A 19 15.13 -0.50 -4.10
N ALA A 20 15.30 -1.18 -2.96
CA ALA A 20 16.56 -1.81 -2.58
C ALA A 20 16.90 -3.07 -3.40
N HIS A 21 16.13 -3.40 -4.44
CA HIS A 21 16.30 -4.57 -5.31
C HIS A 21 16.46 -5.89 -4.55
N PRO A 22 15.44 -6.29 -3.76
CA PRO A 22 15.49 -7.51 -2.96
C PRO A 22 15.50 -8.74 -3.88
N GLY A 23 15.97 -9.87 -3.33
CA GLY A 23 15.98 -11.14 -4.05
C GLY A 23 14.57 -11.56 -4.52
N PRO A 24 14.45 -12.48 -5.49
CA PRO A 24 13.17 -12.83 -6.11
C PRO A 24 12.11 -13.33 -5.12
N ASN A 25 12.51 -14.08 -4.09
CA ASN A 25 11.60 -14.57 -3.06
C ASN A 25 11.07 -13.42 -2.18
N GLU A 26 11.98 -12.58 -1.67
CA GLU A 26 11.62 -11.42 -0.86
C GLU A 26 10.77 -10.43 -1.66
N ARG A 27 11.10 -10.20 -2.94
CA ARG A 27 10.28 -9.40 -3.85
C ARG A 27 8.86 -9.94 -3.95
N ALA A 28 8.68 -11.26 -4.14
CA ALA A 28 7.36 -11.87 -4.24
C ALA A 28 6.55 -11.70 -2.94
N GLU A 29 7.20 -11.88 -1.79
CA GLU A 29 6.58 -11.65 -0.48
C GLU A 29 6.15 -10.20 -0.29
N ILE A 30 7.03 -9.24 -0.62
CA ILE A 30 6.73 -7.82 -0.53
C ILE A 30 5.56 -7.45 -1.45
N GLN A 31 5.52 -7.97 -2.67
CA GLN A 31 4.41 -7.74 -3.60
C GLN A 31 3.09 -8.30 -3.07
N ALA A 32 3.10 -9.48 -2.42
CA ALA A 32 1.91 -10.05 -1.80
C ALA A 32 1.42 -9.22 -0.60
N LEU A 33 2.33 -8.65 0.20
CA LEU A 33 1.98 -7.75 1.30
C LEU A 33 1.39 -6.43 0.80
N LEU A 34 1.97 -5.85 -0.26
CA LEU A 34 1.44 -4.64 -0.89
C LEU A 34 0.01 -4.84 -1.40
N ALA A 35 -0.29 -5.96 -2.06
CA ALA A 35 -1.64 -6.26 -2.54
C ALA A 35 -2.68 -6.36 -1.40
N LYS A 36 -2.30 -6.93 -0.26
CA LYS A 36 -3.16 -6.99 0.94
C LYS A 36 -3.43 -5.59 1.50
N ILE A 37 -2.40 -4.76 1.58
CA ILE A 37 -2.53 -3.38 2.05
C ILE A 37 -3.43 -2.57 1.11
N GLU A 38 -3.27 -2.69 -0.21
CA GLU A 38 -4.13 -2.00 -1.17
C GLU A 38 -5.60 -2.43 -1.07
N THR A 39 -5.84 -3.71 -0.79
CA THR A 39 -7.20 -4.20 -0.53
C THR A 39 -7.76 -3.60 0.76
N ALA A 40 -6.98 -3.57 1.84
CA ALA A 40 -7.39 -2.97 3.10
C ALA A 40 -7.64 -1.46 2.98
N LEU A 41 -6.82 -0.73 2.22
CA LEU A 41 -7.01 0.69 1.94
C LEU A 41 -8.33 0.93 1.21
N LYS A 42 -8.64 0.17 0.15
CA LYS A 42 -9.91 0.26 -0.58
C LYS A 42 -11.13 -0.02 0.29
N LEU A 43 -11.01 -0.94 1.26
CA LEU A 43 -12.09 -1.25 2.21
C LEU A 43 -12.28 -0.15 3.27
N LEU A 44 -11.24 0.65 3.53
CA LEU A 44 -11.28 1.77 4.47
C LEU A 44 -11.64 3.10 3.80
N GLU A 45 -11.54 3.18 2.47
CA GLU A 45 -12.10 4.28 1.69
C GLU A 45 -13.63 4.18 1.74
N PRO A 46 -14.33 5.11 2.42
CA PRO A 46 -15.79 5.13 2.34
C PRO A 46 -16.19 5.41 0.89
N GLU A 47 -16.94 4.49 0.28
CA GLU A 47 -17.58 4.65 -1.03
C GLU A 47 -18.15 6.06 -1.18
N GLY A 48 -17.52 6.94 -1.96
CA GLY A 48 -18.11 8.25 -2.21
C GLY A 48 -17.22 9.42 -2.64
N THR A 49 -15.90 9.30 -2.70
CA THR A 49 -15.09 10.36 -3.33
C THR A 49 -14.15 9.77 -4.36
N PRO A 50 -14.48 9.88 -5.67
CA PRO A 50 -13.47 9.77 -6.70
C PRO A 50 -12.37 10.77 -6.36
N LEU A 51 -11.14 10.30 -6.16
CA LEU A 51 -9.96 11.17 -6.21
C LEU A 51 -9.74 11.61 -7.67
N THR A 52 -10.71 12.36 -8.18
CA THR A 52 -10.64 13.14 -9.41
C THR A 52 -11.39 14.45 -9.15
N SER A 53 -10.72 15.39 -8.51
CA SER A 53 -11.08 16.79 -8.64
C SER A 53 -9.83 17.61 -8.91
N GLY A 54 -9.76 18.12 -10.14
CA GLY A 54 -8.85 19.18 -10.61
C GLY A 54 -7.48 18.69 -11.05
N LYS A 55 -7.00 18.93 -12.26
CA LYS A 55 -7.43 19.84 -13.33
C LYS A 55 -6.77 19.41 -14.64
#